data_AF-A0A7I7ZPC8-F1
#
_entry.id   AF-A0A7I7ZPC8-F1
#
_cell.length_a   1.000
_cell.length_b   1.000
_cell.length_c   1.000
_cell.angle_alpha   90.00
_cell.angle_beta   90.00
_cell.angle_gamma   90.00
#
_symmetry.space_group_name_H-M   'P 1'
#
loop_
_entity.id
_entity.type
_entity.pdbx_description
1 polymer ?
#
loop_
_entity_poly.entity_id
_entity_poly.type
_entity_poly.pdbx_seq_one_letter_code
_entity_poly.pdbx_strand_id
1 'polypeptide(L)'
;MLTPESAEPQAITSAQFIKRANYLLERGYYPLPVGKRVEKRDGSVSYKAPWLSGWNGYDRQIPTDATVSSWLDAVAAEQAKGKQGVLSLGIVLPPNVLGVDVDDYGDKHGLQTLASWADQFGMELPATWTITARPGGSGIRLYRKHSLDYYPKEIKGSDIEFLDSNHRYAMAPGSWHHTAARYCLYGPDGQQCKELPLPDQLPAFPSQYESSLPSNPFGHEAGSTSDVEDFLANHTAANRPGTLKGVESLWRKKLSDDGPHEALKHAASMGFNDAAAGLLNAKTVYDALKSLWRETGRARAEFDDFVKWQVVHSERNDHAVTITKAVRDYDKPMSTSESNDDSWADDEATEPWERYPLTSARTLAAPIKPVRWLVQGVWPERSAGAIAGKKKTFKTWQMHSLAGAVSTGLSYLDRFPVTTPGPVLYLTGEGGQVEFQSRHQAIMKRYSMTPQDMQDVPFHAMFDVAPLDDREGLLHE
;
A
#
# COMPACT_ATOMS: atom_id res chain seq x y z
N MET A 1 8.88 17.20 -32.19
CA MET A 1 9.53 17.06 -30.87
C MET A 1 10.29 15.75 -30.90
N LEU A 2 11.62 15.81 -30.91
CA LEU A 2 12.46 14.62 -30.77
C LEU A 2 12.16 14.03 -29.38
N THR A 3 11.71 12.78 -29.33
CA THR A 3 11.73 11.98 -28.11
C THR A 3 13.15 12.06 -27.54
N PRO A 4 13.36 12.41 -26.26
CA PRO A 4 14.68 12.30 -25.68
C PRO A 4 15.12 10.85 -25.85
N GLU A 5 16.23 10.61 -26.56
CA GLU A 5 16.88 9.32 -26.52
C GLU A 5 17.04 8.94 -25.05
N SER A 6 16.47 7.81 -24.64
CA SER A 6 16.56 7.32 -23.27
C SER A 6 17.99 6.89 -23.01
N ALA A 7 18.84 7.84 -22.61
CA ALA A 7 20.14 7.50 -22.10
C ALA A 7 19.96 6.72 -20.78
N GLU A 8 20.51 5.50 -20.73
CA GLU A 8 20.47 4.69 -19.52
C GLU A 8 21.28 5.37 -18.40
N PRO A 9 20.82 5.28 -17.13
CA PRO A 9 21.59 5.80 -16.00
C PRO A 9 22.97 5.12 -15.95
N GLN A 10 24.01 5.88 -15.63
CA GLN A 10 25.38 5.36 -15.60
C GLN A 10 25.81 5.04 -14.17
N ALA A 11 26.55 3.94 -13.97
CA ALA A 11 27.12 3.65 -12.66
C ALA A 11 28.18 4.70 -12.28
N ILE A 12 28.21 5.10 -11.00
CA ILE A 12 29.37 5.80 -10.45
C ILE A 12 30.46 4.77 -10.13
N THR A 13 31.73 5.18 -10.25
CA THR A 13 32.87 4.31 -9.92
C THR A 13 32.91 4.01 -8.42
N SER A 14 33.52 2.89 -8.03
CA SER A 14 33.75 2.54 -6.61
C SER A 14 34.45 3.65 -5.83
N ALA A 15 35.47 4.28 -6.43
CA ALA A 15 36.19 5.40 -5.82
C ALA A 15 35.30 6.63 -5.63
N GLN A 16 34.44 6.95 -6.61
CA GLN A 16 33.46 8.03 -6.48
C GLN A 16 32.40 7.72 -5.43
N PHE A 17 31.96 6.46 -5.33
CA PHE A 17 30.99 6.02 -4.32
C PHE A 17 31.56 6.24 -2.92
N ILE A 18 32.74 5.68 -2.61
CA ILE A 18 33.38 5.81 -1.29
C ILE A 18 33.60 7.29 -0.94
N LYS A 19 34.22 8.06 -1.85
CA LYS A 19 34.49 9.48 -1.62
C LYS A 19 33.23 10.27 -1.29
N ARG A 20 32.15 10.04 -2.02
CA ARG A 20 30.88 10.76 -1.83
C ARG A 20 30.12 10.26 -0.60
N ALA A 21 30.18 8.97 -0.29
CA ALA A 21 29.56 8.40 0.90
C ALA A 21 30.22 8.92 2.18
N ASN A 22 31.55 8.97 2.24
CA ASN A 22 32.27 9.54 3.39
C ASN A 22 32.00 11.04 3.51
N TYR A 23 31.92 11.77 2.39
CA TYR A 23 31.47 13.16 2.41
C TYR A 23 30.07 13.33 3.05
N LEU A 24 29.12 12.43 2.78
CA LEU A 24 27.80 12.48 3.44
C LEU A 24 27.92 12.27 4.95
N LEU A 25 28.72 11.29 5.39
CA LEU A 25 28.98 11.01 6.81
C LEU A 25 29.59 12.23 7.52
N GLU A 26 30.60 12.86 6.92
CA GLU A 26 31.24 14.08 7.43
C GLU A 26 30.24 15.25 7.58
N ARG A 27 29.19 15.27 6.75
CA ARG A 27 28.12 16.30 6.80
C ARG A 27 26.94 15.92 7.69
N GLY A 28 26.98 14.76 8.36
CA GLY A 28 25.91 14.29 9.25
C GLY A 28 24.73 13.63 8.54
N TYR A 29 24.91 13.18 7.30
CA TYR A 29 23.91 12.42 6.54
C TYR A 29 24.35 10.97 6.33
N TYR A 30 23.39 10.06 6.17
CA TYR A 30 23.71 8.64 6.06
C TYR A 30 23.69 8.19 4.58
N PRO A 31 24.82 7.73 4.02
CA PRO A 31 24.87 7.22 2.66
C PRO A 31 24.07 5.92 2.53
N LEU A 32 23.55 5.65 1.33
CA LEU A 32 22.86 4.39 1.00
C LEU A 32 23.24 3.93 -0.41
N PRO A 33 23.71 2.68 -0.62
CA PRO A 33 23.94 2.15 -1.96
C PRO A 33 22.59 1.85 -2.62
N VAL A 34 22.28 2.60 -3.67
CA VAL A 34 21.04 2.51 -4.45
C VAL A 34 21.35 2.24 -5.92
N GLY A 35 20.32 2.09 -6.74
CA GLY A 35 20.47 1.86 -8.18
C GLY A 35 20.11 0.45 -8.63
N LYS A 36 19.60 -0.39 -7.72
CA LYS A 36 19.05 -1.70 -8.08
C LYS A 36 17.86 -1.52 -9.04
N ARG A 37 17.89 -2.23 -10.16
CA ARG A 37 16.84 -2.20 -11.19
C ARG A 37 15.59 -2.86 -10.63
N VAL A 38 14.48 -2.14 -10.66
CA VAL A 38 13.15 -2.65 -10.32
C VAL A 38 12.22 -2.35 -11.48
N GLU A 39 11.62 -3.40 -12.02
CA GLU A 39 10.58 -3.28 -13.03
C GLU A 39 9.23 -3.16 -12.32
N LYS A 40 8.51 -2.07 -12.58
CA LYS A 40 7.20 -1.82 -12.02
C LYS A 40 6.13 -2.56 -12.81
N ARG A 41 4.94 -2.72 -12.20
CA ARG A 41 3.78 -3.40 -12.81
C ARG A 41 3.33 -2.75 -14.13
N ASP A 42 3.62 -1.47 -14.32
CA ASP A 42 3.31 -0.71 -15.53
C ASP A 42 4.37 -0.85 -16.64
N GLY A 43 5.40 -1.68 -16.42
CA GLY A 43 6.53 -1.89 -17.34
C GLY A 43 7.61 -0.80 -17.24
N SER A 44 7.41 0.23 -16.40
CA SER A 44 8.45 1.25 -16.19
C SER A 44 9.58 0.71 -15.30
N VAL A 45 10.79 1.16 -15.56
CA VAL A 45 11.98 0.75 -14.82
C VAL A 45 12.40 1.84 -13.84
N SER A 46 12.67 1.45 -12.60
CA SER A 46 13.22 2.31 -11.56
C SER A 46 14.63 1.87 -11.17
N TYR A 47 15.50 2.85 -10.94
CA TYR A 47 16.85 2.66 -10.40
C TYR A 47 17.00 3.38 -9.05
N LYS A 48 15.92 3.47 -8.27
CA LYS A 48 15.94 4.13 -6.96
C LYS A 48 16.12 3.14 -5.81
N ALA A 49 15.84 1.85 -6.02
CA ALA A 49 15.83 0.87 -4.94
C ALA A 49 17.22 0.64 -4.33
N PRO A 50 17.29 0.38 -3.00
CA PRO A 50 18.54 0.10 -2.34
C PRO A 50 19.05 -1.28 -2.74
N TRP A 51 20.36 -1.42 -2.81
CA TRP A 51 21.01 -2.71 -3.00
C TRP A 51 20.92 -3.57 -1.75
N LEU A 52 21.03 -2.96 -0.57
CA LEU A 52 21.12 -3.63 0.72
C LEU A 52 19.96 -3.25 1.64
N SER A 53 19.45 -4.21 2.42
CA SER A 53 18.44 -4.00 3.48
C SER A 53 19.10 -3.61 4.82
N GLY A 54 18.32 -3.08 5.76
CA GLY A 54 18.79 -2.75 7.12
C GLY A 54 19.53 -1.40 7.24
N TRP A 55 19.59 -0.61 6.18
CA TRP A 55 20.28 0.69 6.13
C TRP A 55 19.35 1.89 5.94
N ASN A 56 18.05 1.64 5.89
CA ASN A 56 16.95 2.61 5.84
C ASN A 56 15.76 1.99 6.58
N GLY A 57 14.76 2.81 6.94
CA GLY A 57 13.63 2.34 7.73
C GLY A 57 13.81 2.59 9.24
N TYR A 58 12.87 2.08 10.03
CA TYR A 58 12.86 2.19 11.49
C TYR A 58 14.05 1.47 12.14
N ASP A 59 14.39 0.27 11.68
CA ASP A 59 15.50 -0.55 12.22
C ASP A 59 16.85 -0.29 11.53
N ARG A 60 17.03 0.91 10.96
CA ARG A 60 18.25 1.21 10.19
C ARG A 60 19.48 1.19 11.09
N GLN A 61 20.56 0.63 10.56
CA GLN A 61 21.89 0.80 11.13
C GLN A 61 22.50 2.13 10.69
N ILE A 62 23.32 2.72 11.55
CA ILE A 62 24.09 3.92 11.21
C ILE A 62 25.39 3.49 10.53
N PRO A 63 25.62 3.85 9.25
CA PRO A 63 26.82 3.46 8.54
C PRO A 63 28.07 4.17 9.07
N THR A 64 29.20 3.46 9.00
CA THR A 64 30.55 3.99 9.27
C THR A 64 31.40 3.89 7.99
N ASP A 65 32.54 4.57 7.94
CA ASP A 65 33.48 4.48 6.81
C ASP A 65 33.92 3.03 6.50
N ALA A 66 34.08 2.21 7.55
CA ALA A 66 34.40 0.80 7.43
C ALA A 66 33.24 0.02 6.77
N THR A 67 32.01 0.31 7.19
CA THR A 67 30.80 -0.27 6.58
C THR A 67 30.64 0.15 5.12
N VAL A 68 30.84 1.44 4.81
CA VAL A 68 30.73 1.96 3.45
C VAL A 68 31.69 1.24 2.50
N SER A 69 32.89 0.93 2.98
CA SER A 69 33.90 0.21 2.20
C SER A 69 33.48 -1.22 1.87
N SER A 70 32.82 -1.92 2.82
CA SER A 70 32.37 -3.31 2.61
C SER A 70 31.12 -3.42 1.72
N TRP A 71 30.36 -2.34 1.54
CA TRP A 71 29.16 -2.37 0.69
C TRP A 71 29.45 -2.65 -0.78
N LEU A 72 30.62 -2.29 -1.30
CA LEU A 72 30.95 -2.55 -2.70
C LEU A 72 31.00 -4.05 -2.98
N ASP A 73 31.60 -4.82 -2.08
CA ASP A 73 31.64 -6.28 -2.18
C ASP A 73 30.24 -6.88 -2.01
N ALA A 74 29.44 -6.33 -1.10
CA ALA A 74 28.04 -6.76 -0.91
C ALA A 74 27.18 -6.48 -2.15
N VAL A 75 27.33 -5.32 -2.79
CA VAL A 75 26.64 -4.99 -4.05
C VAL A 75 27.09 -5.93 -5.17
N ALA A 76 28.39 -6.18 -5.30
CA ALA A 76 28.93 -7.10 -6.29
C ALA A 76 28.40 -8.54 -6.08
N ALA A 77 28.28 -8.99 -4.83
CA ALA A 77 27.68 -10.28 -4.49
C ALA A 77 26.20 -10.37 -4.89
N GLU A 78 25.43 -9.30 -4.70
CA GLU A 78 24.03 -9.24 -5.15
C GLU A 78 23.91 -9.26 -6.67
N GLN A 79 24.82 -8.60 -7.38
CA GLN A 79 24.91 -8.65 -8.84
C GLN A 79 25.28 -10.05 -9.35
N ALA A 80 26.20 -10.74 -8.66
CA ALA A 80 26.56 -12.13 -8.97
C ALA A 80 25.37 -13.11 -8.80
N LYS A 81 24.40 -12.77 -7.94
CA LYS A 81 23.11 -13.50 -7.82
C LYS A 81 22.11 -13.15 -8.93
N GLY A 82 22.52 -12.39 -9.94
CA GLY A 82 21.69 -12.02 -11.09
C GLY A 82 20.84 -10.76 -10.90
N LYS A 83 20.98 -10.03 -9.79
CA LYS A 83 20.28 -8.75 -9.60
C LYS A 83 20.89 -7.68 -10.50
N GLN A 84 20.06 -7.02 -11.29
CA GLN A 84 20.48 -5.98 -12.23
C GLN A 84 20.41 -4.59 -11.60
N GLY A 85 21.17 -3.64 -12.16
CA GLY A 85 21.12 -2.24 -11.76
C GLY A 85 22.45 -1.53 -11.95
N VAL A 86 22.51 -0.29 -11.49
CA VAL A 86 23.71 0.55 -11.49
C VAL A 86 24.13 0.88 -10.06
N LEU A 87 25.42 1.14 -9.85
CA LEU A 87 25.84 1.70 -8.57
C LEU A 87 25.51 3.20 -8.55
N SER A 88 24.73 3.61 -7.56
CA SER A 88 24.36 5.00 -7.30
C SER A 88 24.29 5.26 -5.80
N LEU A 89 24.22 6.54 -5.42
CA LEU A 89 24.25 6.95 -4.02
C LEU A 89 22.94 7.65 -3.64
N GLY A 90 22.31 7.17 -2.57
CA GLY A 90 21.18 7.79 -1.88
C GLY A 90 21.61 8.41 -0.54
N ILE A 91 20.69 9.17 0.05
CA ILE A 91 20.84 9.85 1.34
C ILE A 91 19.65 9.46 2.21
N VAL A 92 19.91 8.73 3.28
CA VAL A 92 18.98 8.61 4.41
C VAL A 92 19.18 9.86 5.28
N LEU A 93 18.10 10.60 5.48
CA LEU A 93 18.13 11.83 6.27
C LEU A 93 18.37 11.48 7.76
N PRO A 94 19.12 12.29 8.52
CA PRO A 94 19.25 12.09 9.95
C PRO A 94 17.91 12.38 10.66
N PRO A 95 17.70 11.88 11.90
CA PRO A 95 16.40 11.97 12.61
C PRO A 95 15.84 13.38 12.77
N ASN A 96 16.72 14.38 12.82
CA ASN A 96 16.37 15.79 12.99
C ASN A 96 16.11 16.52 11.67
N VAL A 97 16.09 15.82 10.53
CA VAL A 97 15.87 16.43 9.21
C VAL A 97 14.64 15.84 8.55
N LEU A 98 13.81 16.73 8.00
CA LEU A 98 12.62 16.43 7.21
C LEU A 98 12.87 16.85 5.76
N GLY A 99 12.61 15.95 4.82
CA GLY A 99 12.50 16.27 3.40
C GLY A 99 11.04 16.49 3.01
N VAL A 100 10.77 17.57 2.28
CA VAL A 100 9.47 17.86 1.66
C VAL A 100 9.65 17.73 0.15
N ASP A 101 9.23 16.60 -0.42
CA ASP A 101 9.34 16.32 -1.85
C ASP A 101 8.13 16.88 -2.58
N VAL A 102 8.37 17.95 -3.33
CA VAL A 102 7.34 18.61 -4.13
C VAL A 102 7.45 18.10 -5.55
N ASP A 103 6.42 17.39 -6.00
CA ASP A 103 6.34 16.91 -7.36
C ASP A 103 5.51 17.87 -8.22
N ASP A 104 6.18 18.56 -9.14
CA ASP A 104 5.53 19.50 -10.07
C ASP A 104 6.01 19.22 -11.50
N TYR A 105 5.29 18.33 -12.17
CA TYR A 105 5.59 17.88 -13.52
C TYR A 105 4.44 17.02 -14.09
N GLY A 106 4.25 17.06 -15.40
CA GLY A 106 3.23 16.25 -16.05
C GLY A 106 1.84 16.62 -15.55
N ASP A 107 1.16 15.68 -14.88
CA ASP A 107 -0.13 15.84 -14.23
C ASP A 107 -0.03 16.11 -12.72
N LYS A 108 1.16 16.40 -12.20
CA LYS A 108 1.39 16.74 -10.79
C LYS A 108 1.56 18.24 -10.57
N HIS A 109 0.97 18.74 -9.48
CA HIS A 109 0.73 20.16 -9.22
C HIS A 109 1.26 20.61 -7.85
N GLY A 110 2.35 20.00 -7.36
CA GLY A 110 2.82 20.20 -5.99
C GLY A 110 3.21 21.65 -5.66
N LEU A 111 3.64 22.47 -6.63
CA LEU A 111 3.90 23.89 -6.37
C LEU A 111 2.61 24.68 -6.12
N GLN A 112 1.51 24.32 -6.81
CA GLN A 112 0.20 24.93 -6.57
C GLN A 112 -0.33 24.54 -5.20
N THR A 113 -0.15 23.28 -4.81
CA THR A 113 -0.48 22.81 -3.46
C THR A 113 0.32 23.59 -2.41
N LEU A 114 1.62 23.78 -2.63
CA LEU A 114 2.46 24.51 -1.68
C LEU A 114 2.03 25.98 -1.53
N ALA A 115 1.68 26.64 -2.64
CA ALA A 115 1.12 27.99 -2.60
C ALA A 115 -0.23 28.03 -1.84
N SER A 116 -1.12 27.08 -2.11
CA SER A 116 -2.39 26.95 -1.38
C SER A 116 -2.19 26.71 0.11
N TRP A 117 -1.18 25.93 0.51
CA TRP A 117 -0.83 25.73 1.93
C TRP A 117 -0.27 27.00 2.55
N ALA A 118 0.51 27.78 1.81
CA ALA A 118 1.01 29.05 2.31
C ALA A 118 -0.14 30.01 2.65
N ASP A 119 -1.15 30.10 1.77
CA ASP A 119 -2.36 30.89 2.01
C ASP A 119 -3.18 30.35 3.19
N GLN A 120 -3.39 29.03 3.25
CA GLN A 120 -4.20 28.38 4.29
C GLN A 120 -3.56 28.43 5.67
N PHE A 121 -2.24 28.24 5.75
CA PHE A 121 -1.49 28.19 7.01
C PHE A 121 -0.95 29.57 7.41
N GLY A 122 -1.12 30.58 6.55
CA GLY A 122 -0.72 31.96 6.78
C GLY A 122 0.79 32.19 6.76
N MET A 123 1.56 31.31 6.10
CA MET A 123 3.01 31.38 6.04
C MET A 123 3.57 30.58 4.86
N GLU A 124 4.51 31.14 4.11
CA GLU A 124 5.32 30.41 3.13
C GLU A 124 6.38 29.55 3.83
N LEU A 125 6.69 28.37 3.26
CA LEU A 125 7.86 27.62 3.70
C LEU A 125 9.14 28.44 3.46
N PRO A 126 10.07 28.51 4.43
CA PRO A 126 11.35 29.17 4.24
C PRO A 126 12.11 28.60 3.04
N ALA A 127 12.77 29.48 2.28
CA ALA A 127 13.70 29.05 1.24
C ALA A 127 14.80 28.18 1.86
N THR A 128 15.09 27.05 1.21
CA THR A 128 16.01 26.04 1.74
C THR A 128 16.74 25.29 0.64
N TRP A 129 17.66 24.42 1.03
CA TRP A 129 18.35 23.52 0.12
C TRP A 129 17.40 22.53 -0.53
N THR A 130 17.45 22.47 -1.85
CA THR A 130 16.59 21.59 -2.66
C THR A 130 17.42 20.61 -3.48
N ILE A 131 17.10 19.32 -3.36
CA ILE A 131 17.70 18.25 -4.16
C ILE A 131 16.73 17.89 -5.29
N THR A 132 17.18 18.01 -6.54
CA THR A 132 16.34 17.67 -7.70
C THR A 132 17.16 17.30 -8.94
N ALA A 133 16.60 16.45 -9.79
CA ALA A 133 17.13 16.17 -11.12
C ALA A 133 16.39 16.94 -12.24
N ARG A 134 15.44 17.82 -11.87
CA ARG A 134 14.52 18.47 -12.80
C ARG A 134 14.57 19.99 -12.66
N PRO A 135 14.48 20.75 -13.76
CA PRO A 135 14.20 22.18 -13.69
C PRO A 135 12.71 22.41 -13.33
N GLY A 136 12.37 23.60 -12.81
CA GLY A 136 10.97 24.01 -12.64
C GLY A 136 10.37 23.81 -11.24
N GLY A 137 11.19 23.70 -10.19
CA GLY A 137 10.72 23.79 -8.80
C GLY A 137 10.29 22.47 -8.15
N SER A 138 10.15 21.39 -8.91
CA SER A 138 10.01 20.04 -8.35
C SER A 138 11.31 19.59 -7.65
N GLY A 139 11.20 19.00 -6.46
CA GLY A 139 12.35 18.51 -5.70
C GLY A 139 12.14 18.43 -4.20
N ILE A 140 13.11 17.81 -3.54
CA ILE A 140 13.13 17.56 -2.10
C ILE A 140 13.75 18.76 -1.38
N ARG A 141 12.94 19.52 -0.65
CA ARG A 141 13.37 20.63 0.22
C ARG A 141 13.71 20.10 1.60
N LEU A 142 14.87 20.49 2.14
CA LEU A 142 15.34 19.99 3.44
C LEU A 142 15.06 20.99 4.56
N TYR A 143 14.51 20.53 5.67
CA TYR A 143 14.23 21.34 6.85
C TYR A 143 14.69 20.63 8.13
N ARG A 144 15.05 21.40 9.14
CA ARG A 144 15.32 20.88 10.48
C ARG A 144 13.99 20.72 11.23
N LYS A 145 13.75 19.55 11.80
CA LYS A 145 12.57 19.27 12.64
C LYS A 145 12.70 19.96 14.00
N HIS A 146 11.59 20.49 14.53
CA HIS A 146 11.56 20.95 15.92
C HIS A 146 11.48 19.80 16.90
N SER A 147 10.63 18.80 16.62
CA SER A 147 10.51 17.56 17.38
C SER A 147 11.02 16.38 16.57
N LEU A 148 11.89 15.54 17.15
CA LEU A 148 12.40 14.33 16.50
C LEU A 148 11.30 13.33 16.15
N ASP A 149 10.19 13.40 16.88
CA ASP A 149 9.04 12.51 16.78
C ASP A 149 7.98 12.99 15.78
N TYR A 150 8.11 14.21 15.25
CA TYR A 150 7.14 14.75 14.32
C TYR A 150 7.26 14.08 12.94
N TYR A 151 6.17 13.55 12.40
CA TYR A 151 6.10 13.15 10.99
C TYR A 151 4.73 13.50 10.39
N PRO A 152 4.69 14.34 9.34
CA PRO A 152 3.43 14.69 8.67
C PRO A 152 2.84 13.49 7.94
N LYS A 153 1.51 13.33 8.04
CA LYS A 153 0.76 12.36 7.24
C LYS A 153 0.65 12.87 5.80
N GLU A 154 0.92 11.98 4.84
CA GLU A 154 0.74 12.30 3.42
C GLU A 154 -0.74 12.61 3.12
N ILE A 155 -0.98 13.73 2.44
CA ILE A 155 -2.31 14.12 1.98
C ILE A 155 -2.49 13.57 0.56
N LYS A 156 -3.50 12.71 0.37
CA LYS A 156 -3.76 12.10 -0.95
C LYS A 156 -4.07 13.19 -1.99
N GLY A 157 -3.32 13.18 -3.09
CA GLY A 157 -3.50 14.13 -4.19
C GLY A 157 -2.85 15.50 -3.97
N SER A 158 -2.04 15.69 -2.92
CA SER A 158 -1.26 16.92 -2.72
C SER A 158 -0.11 17.08 -3.72
N ASP A 159 0.36 15.97 -4.31
CA ASP A 159 1.63 15.90 -5.03
C ASP A 159 2.85 16.39 -4.20
N ILE A 160 2.71 16.32 -2.88
CA ILE A 160 3.77 16.61 -1.90
C ILE A 160 3.90 15.38 -0.99
N GLU A 161 5.10 14.80 -0.97
CA GLU A 161 5.47 13.68 -0.12
C GLU A 161 6.49 14.12 0.94
N PHE A 162 6.63 13.33 2.01
CA PHE A 162 7.56 13.62 3.09
C PHE A 162 8.60 12.52 3.23
N LEU A 163 9.81 12.90 3.64
CA LEU A 163 10.94 12.02 3.83
C LEU A 163 11.53 12.26 5.21
N ASP A 164 11.78 11.19 5.95
CA ASP A 164 12.57 11.24 7.17
C ASP A 164 13.46 9.99 7.26
N SER A 165 14.20 9.90 8.37
CA SER A 165 15.09 8.80 8.64
C SER A 165 14.42 7.41 8.69
N ASN A 166 13.10 7.33 8.90
CA ASN A 166 12.36 6.11 9.18
C ASN A 166 11.57 5.56 7.98
N HIS A 167 11.34 6.37 6.93
CA HIS A 167 10.43 5.97 5.84
C HIS A 167 11.11 5.94 4.46
N ARG A 168 11.66 7.08 4.02
CA ARG A 168 12.10 7.32 2.64
C ARG A 168 13.51 7.92 2.63
N TYR A 169 14.15 7.92 1.47
CA TYR A 169 15.48 8.48 1.30
C TYR A 169 15.55 9.31 0.01
N ALA A 170 16.44 10.30 -0.01
CA ALA A 170 16.70 11.13 -1.17
C ALA A 170 17.77 10.49 -2.07
N MET A 171 17.83 10.89 -3.34
CA MET A 171 18.98 10.58 -4.20
C MET A 171 20.08 11.61 -3.94
N ALA A 172 21.33 11.19 -3.80
CA ALA A 172 22.42 12.13 -3.52
C ALA A 172 22.73 13.04 -4.74
N PRO A 173 23.06 14.33 -4.52
CA PRO A 173 23.55 15.19 -5.61
C PRO A 173 24.74 14.56 -6.33
N GLY A 174 24.69 14.53 -7.66
CA GLY A 174 25.62 13.84 -8.56
C GLY A 174 25.22 12.40 -8.90
N SER A 175 24.14 11.85 -8.33
CA SER A 175 23.57 10.54 -8.70
C SER A 175 22.64 10.67 -9.91
N TRP A 176 22.37 9.57 -10.59
CA TRP A 176 21.60 9.57 -11.83
C TRP A 176 20.11 9.36 -11.60
N HIS A 177 19.32 10.10 -12.35
CA HIS A 177 17.90 9.88 -12.54
C HIS A 177 17.68 8.92 -13.72
N HIS A 178 16.55 8.23 -13.74
CA HIS A 178 16.21 7.29 -14.82
C HIS A 178 16.03 7.97 -16.19
N THR A 179 15.95 9.30 -16.25
CA THR A 179 15.94 10.10 -17.49
C THR A 179 17.36 10.56 -17.90
N ALA A 180 18.41 9.98 -17.32
CA ALA A 180 19.81 10.41 -17.45
C ALA A 180 20.11 11.84 -16.96
N ALA A 181 19.16 12.55 -16.36
CA ALA A 181 19.48 13.78 -15.63
C ALA A 181 20.27 13.46 -14.35
N ARG A 182 21.12 14.37 -13.91
CA ARG A 182 21.79 14.26 -12.61
C ARG A 182 21.00 15.00 -11.54
N TYR A 183 20.92 14.40 -10.36
CA TYR A 183 20.47 15.12 -9.18
C TYR A 183 21.47 16.24 -8.86
N CYS A 184 20.98 17.45 -8.69
CA CYS A 184 21.72 18.64 -8.31
C CYS A 184 21.20 19.15 -6.96
N LEU A 185 22.03 19.95 -6.29
CA LEU A 185 21.67 20.66 -5.08
C LEU A 185 21.57 22.15 -5.42
N TYR A 186 20.52 22.80 -4.94
CA TYR A 186 20.32 24.23 -5.04
C TYR A 186 20.22 24.81 -3.63
N GLY A 187 20.85 25.96 -3.40
CA GLY A 187 20.78 26.68 -2.13
C GLY A 187 19.46 27.46 -1.96
N PRO A 188 19.26 28.09 -0.80
CA PRO A 188 18.09 28.95 -0.53
C PRO A 188 17.94 30.13 -1.50
N ASP A 189 19.03 30.56 -2.13
CA ASP A 189 19.05 31.60 -3.17
C ASP A 189 18.65 31.10 -4.57
N GLY A 190 18.33 29.80 -4.69
CA GLY A 190 18.03 29.14 -5.96
C GLY A 190 19.25 28.85 -6.82
N GLN A 191 20.47 29.15 -6.36
CA GLN A 191 21.69 28.88 -7.11
C GLN A 191 22.16 27.45 -6.87
N GLN A 192 22.69 26.82 -7.92
CA GLN A 192 23.25 25.48 -7.80
C GLN A 192 24.51 25.52 -6.91
N CYS A 193 24.56 24.65 -5.91
CA CYS A 193 25.71 24.50 -5.02
C CYS A 193 26.19 23.04 -5.00
N LYS A 194 27.41 22.82 -4.49
CA LYS A 194 28.04 21.49 -4.45
C LYS A 194 28.02 20.86 -3.06
N GLU A 195 27.81 21.67 -2.03
CA GLU A 195 27.95 21.25 -0.65
C GLU A 195 26.59 21.16 0.05
N LEU A 196 26.29 19.99 0.61
CA LEU A 196 25.11 19.82 1.46
C LEU A 196 25.30 20.62 2.76
N PRO A 197 24.28 21.31 3.27
CA PRO A 197 24.34 22.01 4.55
C PRO A 197 24.46 21.01 5.70
N LEU A 198 25.09 21.39 6.82
CA LEU A 198 24.95 20.62 8.06
C LEU A 198 23.47 20.62 8.49
N PRO A 199 22.96 19.58 9.16
CA PRO A 199 21.58 19.56 9.67
C PRO A 199 21.18 20.82 10.45
N ASP A 200 22.10 21.38 11.24
CA ASP A 200 21.85 22.59 12.04
C ASP A 200 21.88 23.90 11.24
N GLN A 201 22.36 23.87 10.00
CA GLN A 201 22.31 24.99 9.06
C GLN A 201 20.97 25.06 8.31
N LEU A 202 20.15 24.01 8.36
CA LEU A 202 18.84 24.00 7.72
C LEU A 202 17.86 24.92 8.47
N PRO A 203 17.03 25.68 7.74
CA PRO A 203 15.94 26.41 8.36
C PRO A 203 15.02 25.43 9.08
N ALA A 204 14.45 25.88 10.20
CA ALA A 204 13.47 25.09 10.92
C ALA A 204 12.21 24.90 10.07
N PHE A 205 11.62 23.71 10.13
CA PHE A 205 10.30 23.46 9.55
C PHE A 205 9.26 24.25 10.35
N PRO A 206 8.47 25.15 9.75
CA PRO A 206 7.67 26.08 10.55
C PRO A 206 6.60 25.39 11.40
N SER A 207 6.46 25.81 12.65
CA SER A 207 5.47 25.26 13.59
C SER A 207 4.02 25.40 13.09
N GLN A 208 3.73 26.41 12.25
CA GLN A 208 2.44 26.56 11.59
C GLN A 208 2.13 25.35 10.72
N TYR A 209 3.08 24.92 9.88
CA TYR A 209 2.94 23.69 9.09
C TYR A 209 2.87 22.46 9.97
N GLU A 210 3.64 22.40 11.07
CA GLU A 210 3.56 21.30 12.03
C GLU A 210 2.16 21.14 12.63
N SER A 211 1.52 22.26 12.95
CA SER A 211 0.17 22.30 13.55
C SER A 211 -0.98 22.13 12.56
N SER A 212 -0.79 22.54 11.29
CA SER A 212 -1.85 22.56 10.28
C SER A 212 -1.86 21.33 9.39
N LEU A 213 -0.69 20.73 9.11
CA LEU A 213 -0.64 19.45 8.42
C LEU A 213 -1.19 18.38 9.36
N PRO A 214 -2.01 17.44 8.86
CA PRO A 214 -2.37 16.26 9.62
C PRO A 214 -1.05 15.57 9.94
N SER A 215 -0.63 15.62 11.20
CA SER A 215 0.47 14.79 11.62
C SER A 215 -0.08 13.40 11.84
N ASN A 216 0.70 12.42 11.43
CA ASN A 216 0.60 11.14 12.08
C ASN A 216 1.23 11.43 13.46
N PRO A 217 0.53 11.32 14.60
CA PRO A 217 1.19 11.30 15.90
C PRO A 217 1.95 9.97 15.99
N PHE A 218 3.00 9.86 15.19
CA PHE A 218 3.99 8.79 15.22
C PHE A 218 5.27 9.33 15.86
N GLY A 219 5.10 10.35 16.70
CA GLY A 219 5.65 10.31 18.03
C GLY A 219 4.73 9.49 18.90
N HIS A 220 5.28 8.40 19.42
CA HIS A 220 4.66 7.61 20.47
C HIS A 220 4.03 8.54 21.53
N GLU A 221 2.70 8.61 21.60
CA GLU A 221 2.12 8.43 22.92
C GLU A 221 2.52 7.01 23.29
N ALA A 222 3.65 6.88 23.97
CA ALA A 222 3.98 5.66 24.65
C ALA A 222 2.81 5.46 25.61
N GLY A 223 1.96 4.46 25.34
CA GLY A 223 0.93 4.09 26.31
C GLY A 223 1.61 3.97 27.67
N SER A 224 0.99 4.50 28.68
CA SER A 224 1.43 4.33 30.05
C SER A 224 0.97 2.96 30.55
N THR A 225 1.49 2.55 31.70
CA THR A 225 0.92 1.41 32.42
C THR A 225 -0.56 1.66 32.75
N SER A 226 -0.95 2.92 33.01
CA SER A 226 -2.34 3.30 33.26
C SER A 226 -3.22 3.03 32.04
N ASP A 227 -2.76 3.36 30.84
CA ASP A 227 -3.54 3.11 29.61
C ASP A 227 -3.79 1.62 29.38
N VAL A 228 -2.82 0.78 29.74
CA VAL A 228 -3.01 -0.68 29.73
C VAL A 228 -4.05 -1.08 30.78
N GLU A 229 -3.92 -0.63 32.02
CA GLU A 229 -4.86 -0.94 33.10
C GLU A 229 -6.29 -0.51 32.76
N ASP A 230 -6.46 0.72 32.25
CA ASP A 230 -7.74 1.28 31.82
C ASP A 230 -8.33 0.48 30.65
N PHE A 231 -7.52 0.14 29.64
CA PHE A 231 -7.97 -0.68 28.51
C PHE A 231 -8.46 -2.06 28.97
N LEU A 232 -7.70 -2.71 29.86
CA LEU A 232 -8.07 -4.02 30.41
C LEU A 232 -9.35 -3.95 31.26
N ALA A 233 -9.58 -2.83 31.96
CA ALA A 233 -10.77 -2.61 32.77
C ALA A 233 -12.02 -2.27 31.93
N ASN A 234 -11.85 -1.53 30.83
CA ASN A 234 -12.95 -1.05 29.99
C ASN A 234 -13.41 -2.10 28.96
N HIS A 235 -12.49 -2.90 28.41
CA HIS A 235 -12.80 -3.89 27.37
C HIS A 235 -12.97 -5.29 27.91
N THR A 236 -14.05 -5.46 28.69
CA THR A 236 -14.35 -6.71 29.40
C THR A 236 -15.31 -7.65 28.65
N ALA A 237 -15.98 -7.15 27.61
CA ALA A 237 -16.89 -7.93 26.78
C ALA A 237 -16.14 -9.09 26.09
N ALA A 238 -16.81 -10.23 25.93
CA ALA A 238 -16.28 -11.39 25.24
C ALA A 238 -17.39 -12.01 24.39
N ASN A 239 -17.82 -11.29 23.35
CA ASN A 239 -18.91 -11.76 22.50
C ASN A 239 -18.51 -13.00 21.68
N ARG A 240 -17.21 -13.28 21.52
CA ARG A 240 -16.66 -14.44 20.81
C ARG A 240 -15.37 -14.96 21.45
N PRO A 241 -15.40 -15.52 22.67
CA PRO A 241 -14.19 -15.94 23.38
C PRO A 241 -13.37 -16.99 22.64
N GLY A 242 -13.99 -17.79 21.75
CA GLY A 242 -13.31 -18.80 20.94
C GLY A 242 -12.31 -18.24 19.92
N THR A 243 -12.38 -16.95 19.57
CA THR A 243 -11.46 -16.33 18.60
C THR A 243 -10.04 -16.15 19.16
N LEU A 244 -9.87 -16.28 20.48
CA LEU A 244 -8.57 -16.25 21.13
C LEU A 244 -7.62 -17.32 20.56
N LYS A 245 -8.15 -18.49 20.18
CA LYS A 245 -7.36 -19.55 19.51
C LYS A 245 -6.74 -19.06 18.19
N GLY A 246 -7.42 -18.16 17.49
CA GLY A 246 -6.91 -17.51 16.27
C GLY A 246 -5.71 -16.61 16.55
N VAL A 247 -5.77 -15.85 17.65
CA VAL A 247 -4.65 -15.00 18.12
C VAL A 247 -3.43 -15.84 18.45
N GLU A 248 -3.60 -16.93 19.20
CA GLU A 248 -2.49 -17.82 19.54
C GLU A 248 -1.94 -18.58 18.31
N SER A 249 -2.80 -18.97 17.37
CA SER A 249 -2.39 -19.62 16.12
C SER A 249 -1.57 -18.66 15.25
N LEU A 250 -2.00 -17.41 15.14
CA LEU A 250 -1.27 -16.37 14.42
C LEU A 250 0.10 -16.11 15.06
N TRP A 251 0.17 -16.05 16.40
CA TRP A 251 1.44 -15.99 17.13
C TRP A 251 2.36 -17.15 16.75
N ARG A 252 1.90 -18.41 16.88
CA ARG A 252 2.75 -19.60 16.64
C ARG A 252 3.27 -19.62 15.20
N LYS A 253 2.42 -19.28 14.23
CA LYS A 253 2.81 -19.19 12.82
C LYS A 253 3.88 -18.12 12.62
N LYS A 254 3.64 -16.90 13.10
CA LYS A 254 4.57 -15.78 12.92
C LYS A 254 5.87 -15.95 13.69
N LEU A 255 5.83 -16.63 14.82
CA LEU A 255 7.02 -16.99 15.57
C LEU A 255 7.94 -17.91 14.75
N SER A 256 7.35 -18.86 14.01
CA SER A 256 8.10 -19.75 13.11
C SER A 256 8.63 -19.04 11.86
N ASP A 257 7.88 -18.11 11.29
CA ASP A 257 8.23 -17.44 10.03
C ASP A 257 9.22 -16.28 10.23
N ASP A 258 8.90 -15.39 11.18
CA ASP A 258 9.44 -14.03 11.25
C ASP A 258 10.08 -13.73 12.63
N GLY A 259 9.97 -14.64 13.60
CA GLY A 259 10.53 -14.53 14.94
C GLY A 259 9.64 -13.81 15.97
N PRO A 260 10.08 -13.73 17.24
CA PRO A 260 9.24 -13.32 18.37
C PRO A 260 8.64 -11.91 18.27
N HIS A 261 9.41 -10.93 17.80
CA HIS A 261 8.96 -9.53 17.73
C HIS A 261 7.79 -9.36 16.74
N GLU A 262 7.93 -9.89 15.52
CA GLU A 262 6.87 -9.85 14.52
C GLU A 262 5.67 -10.72 14.94
N ALA A 263 5.90 -11.85 15.62
CA ALA A 263 4.83 -12.65 16.20
C ALA A 263 3.98 -11.86 17.20
N LEU A 264 4.63 -11.12 18.11
CA LEU A 264 3.94 -10.28 19.09
C LEU A 264 3.13 -9.20 18.38
N LYS A 265 3.75 -8.51 17.42
CA LYS A 265 3.13 -7.42 16.68
C LYS A 265 1.85 -7.84 15.98
N HIS A 266 1.89 -8.96 15.27
CA HIS A 266 0.71 -9.46 14.56
C HIS A 266 -0.37 -9.97 15.52
N ALA A 267 0.00 -10.76 16.53
CA ALA A 267 -0.97 -11.35 17.46
C ALA A 267 -1.60 -10.31 18.39
N ALA A 268 -0.82 -9.38 18.93
CA ALA A 268 -1.32 -8.28 19.74
C ALA A 268 -2.19 -7.31 18.94
N SER A 269 -1.82 -7.02 17.68
CA SER A 269 -2.67 -6.21 16.80
C SER A 269 -4.04 -6.84 16.58
N MET A 270 -4.10 -8.14 16.31
CA MET A 270 -5.36 -8.87 16.19
C MET A 270 -6.13 -8.90 17.50
N GLY A 271 -5.50 -9.36 18.59
CA GLY A 271 -6.15 -9.60 19.86
C GLY A 271 -6.69 -8.34 20.54
N PHE A 272 -5.92 -7.25 20.59
CA PHE A 272 -6.37 -6.02 21.23
C PHE A 272 -7.38 -5.24 20.39
N ASN A 273 -7.33 -5.33 19.05
CA ASN A 273 -8.39 -4.81 18.20
C ASN A 273 -9.70 -5.58 18.39
N ASP A 274 -9.63 -6.92 18.39
CA ASP A 274 -10.80 -7.77 18.66
C ASP A 274 -11.38 -7.50 20.06
N ALA A 275 -10.52 -7.16 21.03
CA ALA A 275 -10.96 -6.77 22.36
C ALA A 275 -11.62 -5.39 22.40
N ALA A 276 -11.05 -4.39 21.73
CA ALA A 276 -11.66 -3.06 21.59
C ALA A 276 -13.04 -3.13 20.89
N ALA A 277 -13.19 -4.07 19.95
CA ALA A 277 -14.44 -4.39 19.28
C ALA A 277 -15.45 -5.21 20.13
N GLY A 278 -15.11 -5.55 21.38
CA GLY A 278 -15.94 -6.32 22.30
C GLY A 278 -16.05 -7.83 21.99
N LEU A 279 -15.24 -8.35 21.06
CA LEU A 279 -15.25 -9.76 20.68
C LEU A 279 -14.49 -10.62 21.68
N LEU A 280 -13.36 -10.10 22.17
CA LEU A 280 -12.52 -10.75 23.17
C LEU A 280 -12.42 -9.92 24.43
N ASN A 281 -12.32 -10.58 25.58
CA ASN A 281 -11.98 -9.89 26.81
C ASN A 281 -10.49 -9.48 26.76
N ALA A 282 -10.20 -8.20 26.92
CA ALA A 282 -8.85 -7.65 26.80
C ALA A 282 -7.85 -8.27 27.79
N LYS A 283 -8.29 -8.53 29.03
CA LYS A 283 -7.45 -9.19 30.05
C LYS A 283 -7.07 -10.62 29.63
N THR A 284 -8.00 -11.33 29.01
CA THR A 284 -7.74 -12.69 28.51
C THR A 284 -6.72 -12.68 27.38
N VAL A 285 -6.80 -11.73 26.46
CA VAL A 285 -5.81 -11.54 25.39
C VAL A 285 -4.43 -11.20 25.96
N TYR A 286 -4.38 -10.25 26.89
CA TYR A 286 -3.14 -9.82 27.55
C TYR A 286 -2.44 -10.99 28.25
N ASP A 287 -3.18 -11.76 29.05
CA ASP A 287 -2.62 -12.90 29.79
C ASP A 287 -2.12 -14.01 28.85
N ALA A 288 -2.84 -14.28 27.75
CA ALA A 288 -2.43 -15.26 26.75
C ALA A 288 -1.12 -14.85 26.04
N LEU A 289 -1.05 -13.62 25.54
CA LEU A 289 0.16 -13.11 24.86
C LEU A 289 1.34 -12.99 25.82
N LYS A 290 1.09 -12.62 27.08
CA LYS A 290 2.12 -12.58 28.13
C LYS A 290 2.69 -13.96 28.43
N SER A 291 1.85 -15.00 28.44
CA SER A 291 2.31 -16.39 28.60
C SER A 291 3.16 -16.82 27.40
N LEU A 292 2.65 -16.61 26.19
CA LEU A 292 3.35 -16.95 24.94
C LEU A 292 4.70 -16.21 24.81
N TRP A 293 4.77 -14.95 25.22
CA TRP A 293 6.02 -14.19 25.22
C TRP A 293 7.05 -14.76 26.20
N ARG A 294 6.62 -15.21 27.39
CA ARG A 294 7.52 -15.82 28.39
C ARG A 294 8.22 -17.06 27.86
N GLU A 295 7.56 -17.85 27.01
CA GLU A 295 8.14 -19.05 26.40
C GLU A 295 9.36 -18.73 25.51
N THR A 296 9.48 -17.50 25.00
CA THR A 296 10.60 -17.08 24.15
C THR A 296 11.88 -16.76 24.93
N GLY A 297 11.80 -16.59 26.26
CA GLY A 297 12.92 -16.16 27.10
C GLY A 297 13.36 -14.70 26.91
N ARG A 298 12.66 -13.91 26.10
CA ARG A 298 12.99 -12.49 25.85
C ARG A 298 12.59 -11.59 27.01
N ALA A 299 13.14 -10.37 27.02
CA ALA A 299 12.92 -9.41 28.10
C ALA A 299 11.43 -9.05 28.23
N ARG A 300 10.93 -9.00 29.46
CA ARG A 300 9.55 -8.60 29.75
C ARG A 300 9.28 -7.13 29.38
N ALA A 301 10.26 -6.25 29.56
CA ALA A 301 10.12 -4.84 29.24
C ALA A 301 9.73 -4.61 27.77
N GLU A 302 10.25 -5.42 26.85
CA GLU A 302 9.90 -5.34 25.43
C GLU A 302 8.43 -5.68 25.16
N PHE A 303 7.89 -6.69 25.86
CA PHE A 303 6.46 -6.99 25.79
C PHE A 303 5.62 -5.85 26.36
N ASP A 304 5.98 -5.34 27.54
CA ASP A 304 5.24 -4.27 28.20
C ASP A 304 5.23 -2.99 27.34
N ASP A 305 6.37 -2.64 26.71
CA ASP A 305 6.48 -1.47 25.82
C ASP A 305 5.67 -1.64 24.52
N PHE A 306 5.62 -2.85 23.97
CA PHE A 306 4.78 -3.13 22.82
C PHE A 306 3.29 -3.05 23.16
N VAL A 307 2.85 -3.65 24.28
CA VAL A 307 1.44 -3.66 24.67
C VAL A 307 0.93 -2.25 24.95
N LYS A 308 1.71 -1.43 25.66
CA LYS A 308 1.44 -0.01 25.90
C LYS A 308 1.10 0.71 24.59
N TRP A 309 1.92 0.51 23.56
CA TRP A 309 1.65 1.09 22.25
C TRP A 309 0.36 0.51 21.64
N GLN A 310 0.20 -0.81 21.66
CA GLN A 310 -0.90 -1.47 20.97
C GLN A 310 -2.29 -1.14 21.53
N VAL A 311 -2.46 -0.99 22.85
CA VAL A 311 -3.78 -0.67 23.44
C VAL A 311 -4.27 0.72 23.01
N VAL A 312 -3.39 1.72 23.00
CA VAL A 312 -3.69 3.08 22.52
C VAL A 312 -4.10 3.07 21.05
N HIS A 313 -3.46 2.23 20.23
CA HIS A 313 -3.79 2.10 18.81
C HIS A 313 -5.11 1.38 18.59
N SER A 314 -5.46 0.43 19.45
CA SER A 314 -6.67 -0.37 19.31
C SER A 314 -7.94 0.43 19.63
N GLU A 315 -7.87 1.35 20.60
CA GLU A 315 -8.96 2.30 20.90
C GLU A 315 -9.31 3.21 19.72
N ARG A 316 -8.32 3.56 18.91
CA ARG A 316 -8.46 4.53 17.82
C ARG A 316 -8.87 3.90 16.50
N ASN A 317 -8.78 2.58 16.39
CA ASN A 317 -9.16 1.89 15.17
C ASN A 317 -10.67 1.95 14.98
N ASP A 318 -11.11 1.92 13.73
CA ASP A 318 -12.52 1.77 13.42
C ASP A 318 -12.97 0.35 13.80
N HIS A 319 -13.66 0.23 14.94
CA HIS A 319 -14.08 -1.05 15.49
C HIS A 319 -15.10 -1.76 14.61
N ALA A 320 -15.86 -1.03 13.78
CA ALA A 320 -16.80 -1.63 12.84
C ALA A 320 -16.08 -2.48 11.79
N VAL A 321 -14.89 -2.04 11.34
CA VAL A 321 -14.05 -2.81 10.41
C VAL A 321 -13.54 -4.10 11.07
N THR A 322 -13.18 -4.05 12.35
CA THR A 322 -12.71 -5.22 13.11
C THR A 322 -13.85 -6.23 13.32
N ILE A 323 -15.04 -5.76 13.71
CA ILE A 323 -16.23 -6.62 13.85
C ILE A 323 -16.55 -7.28 12.52
N THR A 324 -16.55 -6.55 11.40
CA THR A 324 -16.83 -7.11 10.07
C THR A 324 -15.84 -8.19 9.66
N LYS A 325 -14.53 -7.99 9.91
CA LYS A 325 -13.50 -9.02 9.67
C LYS A 325 -13.70 -10.25 10.54
N ALA A 326 -13.98 -10.04 11.82
CA ALA A 326 -14.21 -11.13 12.76
C ALA A 326 -15.46 -11.96 12.42
N VAL A 327 -16.53 -11.30 12.00
CA VAL A 327 -17.76 -11.97 11.56
C VAL A 327 -17.52 -12.74 10.26
N ARG A 328 -16.66 -12.24 9.34
CA ARG A 328 -16.25 -13.00 8.14
C ARG A 328 -15.38 -14.21 8.47
N ASP A 329 -14.42 -14.06 9.38
CA ASP A 329 -13.35 -15.04 9.59
C ASP A 329 -13.70 -16.08 10.68
N TYR A 330 -14.57 -15.75 11.63
CA TYR A 330 -14.95 -16.61 12.76
C TYR A 330 -16.40 -17.14 12.75
N ASP A 331 -17.32 -16.69 11.87
CA ASP A 331 -18.67 -17.29 11.71
C ASP A 331 -18.73 -18.51 10.78
N LYS A 332 -17.59 -19.11 10.45
CA LYS A 332 -17.61 -20.48 9.95
C LYS A 332 -18.01 -21.36 11.14
N PRO A 333 -19.02 -22.25 11.02
CA PRO A 333 -19.46 -23.06 12.15
C PRO A 333 -18.28 -23.84 12.72
N MET A 334 -17.92 -23.53 13.98
CA MET A 334 -17.01 -24.34 14.77
C MET A 334 -17.75 -25.65 15.06
N SER A 335 -17.32 -26.73 14.41
CA SER A 335 -17.60 -28.08 14.89
C SER A 335 -17.06 -28.17 16.32
N THR A 336 -17.97 -28.44 17.24
CA THR A 336 -17.71 -28.61 18.68
C THR A 336 -17.08 -29.96 18.92
N SER A 337 -16.01 -29.93 19.74
CA SER A 337 -15.27 -31.05 20.37
C SER A 337 -14.62 -32.00 19.36
N GLU A 338 -13.40 -32.51 19.59
CA GLU A 338 -12.91 -33.17 20.79
C GLU A 338 -11.37 -32.97 20.85
N SER A 339 -10.79 -32.65 22.01
CA SER A 339 -10.01 -33.64 22.79
C SER A 339 -9.54 -34.84 21.99
N ASN A 340 -8.23 -35.04 21.92
CA ASN A 340 -7.58 -36.34 21.81
C ASN A 340 -6.12 -36.06 22.15
N ASP A 341 -5.60 -36.43 23.32
CA ASP A 341 -5.62 -37.77 23.92
C ASP A 341 -5.36 -38.86 22.88
N ASP A 342 -4.20 -39.48 23.04
CA ASP A 342 -3.56 -40.39 22.09
C ASP A 342 -4.41 -41.64 21.86
N SER A 343 -5.30 -41.60 20.86
CA SER A 343 -5.84 -42.83 20.30
C SER A 343 -5.91 -42.75 18.77
N TRP A 344 -5.20 -43.69 18.15
CA TRP A 344 -5.21 -43.95 16.72
C TRP A 344 -6.52 -44.65 16.36
N ALA A 345 -7.59 -43.89 16.13
CA ALA A 345 -8.79 -44.38 15.49
C ALA A 345 -9.13 -43.49 14.29
N ASP A 346 -9.13 -44.14 13.12
CA ASP A 346 -9.43 -43.57 11.81
C ASP A 346 -10.84 -42.97 11.77
N ASP A 347 -10.95 -41.65 11.57
CA ASP A 347 -12.14 -41.01 11.00
C ASP A 347 -11.73 -40.35 9.69
N GLU A 348 -12.33 -40.82 8.58
CA GLU A 348 -12.03 -40.44 7.21
C GLU A 348 -12.13 -38.92 7.01
N ALA A 349 -10.98 -38.25 7.03
CA ALA A 349 -10.84 -36.88 6.56
C ALA A 349 -11.29 -36.83 5.11
N THR A 350 -12.36 -36.08 4.80
CA THR A 350 -12.58 -35.75 3.40
C THR A 350 -11.48 -34.80 2.95
N GLU A 351 -10.61 -35.30 2.12
CA GLU A 351 -9.36 -34.70 1.72
C GLU A 351 -9.58 -33.45 0.85
N PRO A 352 -8.60 -32.54 0.68
CA PRO A 352 -8.76 -31.31 -0.10
C PRO A 352 -9.29 -31.53 -1.53
N TRP A 353 -9.07 -32.72 -2.08
CA TRP A 353 -9.59 -33.18 -3.37
C TRP A 353 -11.05 -33.63 -3.35
N GLU A 354 -11.78 -33.53 -2.24
CA GLU A 354 -13.23 -33.73 -2.21
C GLU A 354 -13.99 -32.40 -2.25
N ARG A 355 -13.36 -31.32 -1.76
CA ARG A 355 -13.85 -29.94 -1.96
C ARG A 355 -13.46 -29.37 -3.32
N TYR A 356 -12.28 -29.72 -3.80
CA TYR A 356 -11.77 -29.34 -5.12
C TYR A 356 -11.38 -30.61 -5.88
N PRO A 357 -12.37 -31.35 -6.41
CA PRO A 357 -12.13 -32.62 -7.08
C PRO A 357 -11.05 -32.54 -8.14
N LEU A 358 -9.99 -33.33 -7.94
CA LEU A 358 -8.98 -33.54 -8.95
C LEU A 358 -9.66 -34.15 -10.17
N THR A 359 -9.61 -33.43 -11.28
CA THR A 359 -10.20 -33.90 -12.52
C THR A 359 -9.22 -34.85 -13.20
N SER A 360 -9.57 -36.14 -13.24
CA SER A 360 -8.70 -37.17 -13.85
C SER A 360 -8.48 -36.94 -15.35
N ALA A 361 -7.35 -37.43 -15.89
CA ALA A 361 -7.08 -37.39 -17.33
C ALA A 361 -8.19 -38.05 -18.18
N ARG A 362 -8.84 -39.09 -17.64
CA ARG A 362 -10.01 -39.74 -18.27
C ARG A 362 -11.20 -38.79 -18.37
N THR A 363 -11.47 -38.04 -17.30
CA THR A 363 -12.55 -37.03 -17.27
C THR A 363 -12.24 -35.88 -18.23
N LEU A 364 -10.98 -35.45 -18.29
CA LEU A 364 -10.53 -34.41 -19.24
C LEU A 364 -10.62 -34.85 -20.71
N ALA A 365 -10.51 -36.16 -20.99
CA ALA A 365 -10.65 -36.71 -22.34
C ALA A 365 -12.11 -36.90 -22.80
N ALA A 366 -13.10 -36.57 -21.96
CA ALA A 366 -14.51 -36.65 -22.33
C ALA A 366 -14.85 -35.66 -23.46
N PRO A 367 -15.86 -35.95 -24.30
CA PRO A 367 -16.28 -35.04 -25.37
C PRO A 367 -16.62 -33.65 -24.83
N ILE A 368 -15.99 -32.63 -25.41
CA ILE A 368 -16.20 -31.23 -25.02
C ILE A 368 -17.62 -30.83 -25.45
N LYS A 369 -18.44 -30.42 -24.47
CA LYS A 369 -19.77 -29.86 -24.76
C LYS A 369 -19.59 -28.57 -25.58
N PRO A 370 -20.33 -28.39 -26.69
CA PRO A 370 -20.28 -27.15 -27.45
C PRO A 370 -20.57 -25.93 -26.56
N VAL A 371 -19.82 -24.85 -26.75
CA VAL A 371 -20.02 -23.59 -26.02
C VAL A 371 -21.40 -23.04 -26.35
N ARG A 372 -22.18 -22.75 -25.31
CA ARG A 372 -23.39 -21.94 -25.41
C ARG A 372 -23.01 -20.47 -25.28
N TRP A 373 -23.59 -19.64 -26.12
CA TRP A 373 -23.27 -18.21 -26.18
C TRP A 373 -24.38 -17.39 -25.54
N LEU A 374 -24.00 -16.31 -24.85
CA LEU A 374 -24.88 -15.19 -24.51
C LEU A 374 -24.89 -14.20 -25.70
N VAL A 375 -23.70 -13.94 -26.24
CA VAL A 375 -23.48 -13.16 -27.47
C VAL A 375 -22.53 -13.97 -28.37
N GLN A 376 -23.01 -14.34 -29.55
CA GLN A 376 -22.33 -15.29 -30.42
C GLN A 376 -20.92 -14.82 -30.79
N GLY A 377 -19.91 -15.62 -30.42
CA GLY A 377 -18.50 -15.34 -30.70
C GLY A 377 -17.86 -14.26 -29.82
N VAL A 378 -18.60 -13.72 -28.83
CA VAL A 378 -18.11 -12.65 -27.94
C VAL A 378 -18.16 -13.07 -26.48
N TRP A 379 -19.31 -13.57 -26.00
CA TRP A 379 -19.50 -13.86 -24.57
C TRP A 379 -20.21 -15.20 -24.38
N PRO A 380 -19.57 -16.21 -23.74
CA PRO A 380 -20.23 -17.47 -23.40
C PRO A 380 -21.34 -17.29 -22.36
N GLU A 381 -22.37 -18.10 -22.44
CA GLU A 381 -23.46 -18.12 -21.46
C GLU A 381 -22.94 -18.57 -20.08
N ARG A 382 -23.47 -17.99 -18.99
CA ARG A 382 -23.12 -18.32 -17.59
C ARG A 382 -21.62 -18.25 -17.31
N SER A 383 -20.93 -17.28 -17.92
CA SER A 383 -19.49 -17.07 -17.74
C SER A 383 -19.19 -15.74 -17.06
N ALA A 384 -18.07 -15.71 -16.34
CA ALA A 384 -17.45 -14.48 -15.85
C ALA A 384 -16.21 -14.18 -16.69
N GLY A 385 -15.97 -12.91 -17.00
CA GLY A 385 -14.86 -12.49 -17.85
C GLY A 385 -14.49 -11.03 -17.64
N ALA A 386 -13.34 -10.62 -18.18
CA ALA A 386 -12.84 -9.25 -18.07
C ALA A 386 -12.64 -8.64 -19.46
N ILE A 387 -13.16 -7.42 -19.67
CA ILE A 387 -12.79 -6.58 -20.82
C ILE A 387 -11.61 -5.71 -20.41
N ALA A 388 -10.40 -6.10 -20.82
CA ALA A 388 -9.15 -5.42 -20.50
C ALA A 388 -8.60 -4.60 -21.68
N GLY A 389 -7.73 -3.63 -21.39
CA GLY A 389 -7.20 -2.68 -22.38
C GLY A 389 -6.58 -1.45 -21.74
N LYS A 390 -5.80 -0.67 -22.50
CA LYS A 390 -5.12 0.54 -22.01
C LYS A 390 -6.12 1.65 -21.59
N LYS A 391 -5.65 2.68 -20.88
CA LYS A 391 -6.49 3.84 -20.55
C LYS A 391 -7.04 4.46 -21.85
N LYS A 392 -8.31 4.90 -21.84
CA LYS A 392 -9.01 5.51 -22.99
C LYS A 392 -9.22 4.62 -24.23
N THR A 393 -9.16 3.29 -24.09
CA THR A 393 -9.49 2.35 -25.20
C THR A 393 -10.93 1.85 -25.17
N PHE A 394 -11.89 2.72 -24.82
CA PHE A 394 -13.33 2.43 -24.89
C PHE A 394 -13.86 1.21 -24.08
N LYS A 395 -13.11 0.63 -23.14
CA LYS A 395 -13.56 -0.54 -22.34
C LYS A 395 -14.96 -0.37 -21.73
N THR A 396 -15.19 0.75 -21.05
CA THR A 396 -16.48 1.07 -20.43
C THR A 396 -17.60 1.20 -21.47
N TRP A 397 -17.30 1.77 -22.65
CA TRP A 397 -18.25 1.88 -23.75
C TRP A 397 -18.60 0.51 -24.34
N GLN A 398 -17.61 -0.36 -24.49
CA GLN A 398 -17.81 -1.73 -24.96
C GLN A 398 -18.66 -2.55 -23.99
N MET A 399 -18.39 -2.45 -22.68
CA MET A 399 -19.15 -3.13 -21.64
C MET A 399 -20.61 -2.63 -21.58
N HIS A 400 -20.80 -1.31 -21.63
CA HIS A 400 -22.14 -0.71 -21.61
C HIS A 400 -22.95 -1.04 -22.87
N SER A 401 -22.30 -1.06 -24.03
CA SER A 401 -22.93 -1.48 -25.29
C SER A 401 -23.29 -2.96 -25.31
N LEU A 402 -22.45 -3.82 -24.72
CA LEU A 402 -22.76 -5.24 -24.55
C LEU A 402 -23.97 -5.44 -23.64
N ALA A 403 -23.99 -4.76 -22.50
CA ALA A 403 -25.10 -4.76 -21.56
C ALA A 403 -26.40 -4.27 -22.22
N GLY A 404 -26.35 -3.17 -22.98
CA GLY A 404 -27.51 -2.67 -23.73
C GLY A 404 -28.00 -3.63 -24.83
N ALA A 405 -27.09 -4.31 -25.53
CA ALA A 405 -27.44 -5.32 -26.52
C ALA A 405 -28.14 -6.53 -25.85
N VAL A 406 -27.61 -7.01 -24.71
CA VAL A 406 -28.20 -8.13 -23.97
C VAL A 406 -29.59 -7.78 -23.42
N SER A 407 -29.77 -6.57 -22.87
CA SER A 407 -31.05 -6.14 -22.31
C SER A 407 -32.14 -5.90 -23.37
N THR A 408 -31.76 -5.62 -24.61
CA THR A 408 -32.70 -5.36 -25.71
C THR A 408 -32.87 -6.53 -26.67
N GLY A 409 -31.94 -7.50 -26.66
CA GLY A 409 -31.86 -8.57 -27.66
C GLY A 409 -31.38 -8.12 -29.04
N LEU A 410 -30.95 -6.86 -29.19
CA LEU A 410 -30.34 -6.37 -30.42
C LEU A 410 -28.93 -6.94 -30.59
N SER A 411 -28.46 -7.02 -31.83
CA SER A 411 -27.11 -7.53 -32.09
C SER A 411 -26.06 -6.58 -31.52
N TYR A 412 -25.14 -7.11 -30.72
CA TYR A 412 -24.02 -6.34 -30.19
C TYR A 412 -23.15 -5.79 -31.33
N LEU A 413 -22.95 -4.46 -31.34
CA LEU A 413 -22.26 -3.71 -32.39
C LEU A 413 -22.83 -3.94 -33.80
N ASP A 414 -24.14 -4.23 -33.90
CA ASP A 414 -24.85 -4.61 -35.13
C ASP A 414 -24.27 -5.82 -35.87
N ARG A 415 -23.39 -6.59 -35.20
CA ARG A 415 -22.62 -7.64 -35.83
C ARG A 415 -22.76 -8.98 -35.13
N PHE A 416 -22.80 -8.98 -33.80
CA PHE A 416 -22.76 -10.20 -33.00
C PHE A 416 -24.14 -10.47 -32.41
N PRO A 417 -24.86 -11.49 -32.88
CA PRO A 417 -26.20 -11.80 -32.39
C PRO A 417 -26.20 -12.12 -30.89
N VAL A 418 -27.13 -11.51 -30.16
CA VAL A 418 -27.47 -11.90 -28.79
C VAL A 418 -28.37 -13.14 -28.88
N THR A 419 -27.93 -14.25 -28.31
CA THR A 419 -28.60 -15.55 -28.39
C THR A 419 -29.51 -15.80 -27.19
N THR A 420 -29.32 -15.09 -26.08
CA THR A 420 -30.15 -15.20 -24.87
C THR A 420 -30.32 -13.83 -24.24
N PRO A 421 -31.28 -13.00 -24.69
CA PRO A 421 -31.54 -11.70 -24.08
C PRO A 421 -32.12 -11.86 -22.67
N GLY A 422 -31.92 -10.85 -21.82
CA GLY A 422 -32.39 -10.90 -20.45
C GLY A 422 -32.10 -9.62 -19.67
N PRO A 423 -32.63 -9.51 -18.43
CA PRO A 423 -32.39 -8.36 -17.57
C PRO A 423 -30.89 -8.20 -17.27
N VAL A 424 -30.45 -6.95 -17.19
CA VAL A 424 -29.06 -6.60 -16.88
C VAL A 424 -28.99 -5.69 -15.67
N LEU A 425 -28.19 -6.11 -14.69
CA LEU A 425 -27.73 -5.26 -13.59
C LEU A 425 -26.30 -4.77 -13.89
N TYR A 426 -26.14 -3.45 -14.01
CA TYR A 426 -24.86 -2.80 -14.28
C TYR A 426 -24.35 -2.11 -13.01
N LEU A 427 -23.30 -2.65 -12.40
CA LEU A 427 -22.66 -2.07 -11.21
C LEU A 427 -21.60 -1.05 -11.64
N THR A 428 -21.85 0.23 -11.38
CA THR A 428 -20.98 1.34 -11.81
C THR A 428 -19.94 1.65 -10.74
N GLY A 429 -18.75 1.06 -10.84
CA GLY A 429 -17.68 1.30 -9.87
C GLY A 429 -16.97 2.66 -9.98
N GLU A 430 -17.19 3.42 -11.06
CA GLU A 430 -16.56 4.73 -11.31
C GLU A 430 -17.45 5.63 -12.18
N GLY A 431 -17.48 6.94 -11.88
CA GLY A 431 -18.19 7.98 -12.66
C GLY A 431 -19.58 8.33 -12.12
N GLY A 432 -20.06 9.53 -12.44
CA GLY A 432 -21.35 10.03 -11.98
C GLY A 432 -22.55 9.55 -12.82
N GLN A 433 -23.75 9.68 -12.24
CA GLN A 433 -25.00 9.30 -12.89
C GLN A 433 -25.25 10.06 -14.19
N VAL A 434 -24.87 11.35 -14.25
CA VAL A 434 -25.08 12.21 -15.43
C VAL A 434 -24.23 11.73 -16.61
N GLU A 435 -22.94 11.43 -16.40
CA GLU A 435 -22.06 10.94 -17.46
C GLU A 435 -22.48 9.55 -17.94
N PHE A 436 -22.96 8.69 -17.04
CA PHE A 436 -23.49 7.39 -17.39
C PHE A 436 -24.78 7.51 -18.21
N GLN A 437 -25.71 8.37 -17.81
CA GLN A 437 -26.96 8.62 -18.52
C GLN A 437 -26.70 9.16 -19.93
N SER A 438 -25.79 10.13 -20.05
CA SER A 438 -25.36 10.67 -21.34
C SER A 438 -24.80 9.58 -22.26
N ARG A 439 -23.94 8.70 -21.73
CA ARG A 439 -23.38 7.57 -22.48
C ARG A 439 -24.44 6.56 -22.88
N HIS A 440 -25.33 6.20 -21.96
CA HIS A 440 -26.39 5.23 -22.21
C HIS A 440 -27.27 5.71 -23.36
N GLN A 441 -27.76 6.95 -23.32
CA GLN A 441 -28.56 7.53 -24.39
C GLN A 441 -27.82 7.57 -25.74
N ALA A 442 -26.53 7.91 -25.73
CA ALA A 442 -25.72 7.92 -26.95
C ALA A 442 -25.57 6.52 -27.58
N ILE A 443 -25.36 5.50 -26.75
CA ILE A 443 -25.27 4.09 -27.19
C ILE A 443 -26.63 3.61 -27.70
N MET A 444 -27.70 3.80 -26.94
CA MET A 444 -29.04 3.32 -27.31
C MET A 444 -29.59 4.03 -28.55
N LYS A 445 -29.24 5.30 -28.76
CA LYS A 445 -29.52 6.02 -30.01
C LYS A 445 -28.85 5.35 -31.21
N ARG A 446 -27.67 4.76 -31.07
CA ARG A 446 -27.01 4.01 -32.16
C ARG A 446 -27.79 2.76 -32.55
N TYR A 447 -28.53 2.19 -31.61
CA TYR A 447 -29.48 1.09 -31.82
C TYR A 447 -30.88 1.58 -32.24
N SER A 448 -31.01 2.84 -32.65
CA SER A 448 -32.27 3.48 -33.06
C SER A 448 -33.34 3.52 -31.97
N MET A 449 -32.96 3.47 -30.69
CA MET A 449 -33.88 3.59 -29.57
C MET A 449 -34.01 5.05 -29.11
N THR A 450 -35.24 5.47 -28.89
CA THR A 450 -35.60 6.76 -28.33
C THR A 450 -35.64 6.69 -26.80
N PRO A 451 -35.66 7.84 -26.09
CA PRO A 451 -35.91 7.87 -24.64
C PRO A 451 -37.20 7.18 -24.20
N GLN A 452 -38.22 7.11 -25.07
CA GLN A 452 -39.45 6.40 -24.77
C GLN A 452 -39.25 4.89 -24.84
N ASP A 453 -38.55 4.40 -25.88
CA ASP A 453 -38.28 2.96 -26.06
C ASP A 453 -37.42 2.38 -24.93
N MET A 454 -36.60 3.22 -24.27
CA MET A 454 -35.72 2.82 -23.18
C MET A 454 -36.45 2.62 -21.84
N GLN A 455 -37.67 3.12 -21.66
CA GLN A 455 -38.39 3.04 -20.38
C GLN A 455 -38.71 1.60 -19.98
N ASP A 456 -38.94 0.73 -20.96
CA ASP A 456 -39.32 -0.68 -20.76
C ASP A 456 -38.12 -1.64 -20.91
N VAL A 457 -36.91 -1.14 -21.13
CA VAL A 457 -35.71 -1.98 -21.26
C VAL A 457 -35.29 -2.46 -19.86
N PRO A 458 -35.11 -3.78 -19.65
CA PRO A 458 -34.71 -4.33 -18.36
C PRO A 458 -33.21 -4.13 -18.11
N PHE A 459 -32.79 -2.86 -18.01
CA PHE A 459 -31.42 -2.43 -17.73
C PHE A 459 -31.43 -1.57 -16.48
N HIS A 460 -30.85 -2.06 -15.40
CA HIS A 460 -30.74 -1.34 -14.13
C HIS A 460 -29.27 -1.03 -13.86
N ALA A 461 -28.98 0.20 -13.45
CA ALA A 461 -27.64 0.63 -13.08
C ALA A 461 -27.58 1.04 -11.61
N MET A 462 -26.60 0.51 -10.89
CA MET A 462 -26.29 0.88 -9.51
C MET A 462 -25.07 1.79 -9.50
N PHE A 463 -25.19 2.97 -8.88
CA PHE A 463 -24.11 3.98 -8.82
C PHE A 463 -23.41 3.99 -7.46
N ASP A 464 -24.17 3.75 -6.39
CA ASP A 464 -23.62 3.48 -5.07
C ASP A 464 -23.33 1.98 -4.98
N VAL A 465 -22.15 1.59 -5.47
CA VAL A 465 -21.72 0.20 -5.42
C VAL A 465 -21.05 -0.05 -4.08
N ALA A 466 -21.74 -0.79 -3.23
CA ALA A 466 -21.18 -1.28 -1.99
C ALA A 466 -19.92 -2.13 -2.27
N PRO A 467 -18.86 -2.04 -1.44
CA PRO A 467 -17.71 -2.91 -1.61
C PRO A 467 -18.14 -4.39 -1.50
N LEU A 468 -17.40 -5.30 -2.15
CA LEU A 468 -17.76 -6.73 -2.25
C LEU A 468 -17.93 -7.45 -0.90
N ASP A 469 -17.55 -6.79 0.20
CA ASP A 469 -17.66 -7.25 1.58
C ASP A 469 -18.84 -6.63 2.36
N ASP A 470 -19.63 -5.76 1.75
CA ASP A 470 -20.84 -5.21 2.33
C ASP A 470 -21.97 -6.23 2.28
N ARG A 471 -22.56 -6.52 3.45
CA ARG A 471 -23.61 -7.52 3.62
C ARG A 471 -24.98 -7.03 3.14
N GLU A 472 -25.21 -5.71 3.05
CA GLU A 472 -26.51 -5.20 2.59
C GLU A 472 -26.66 -5.27 1.06
N GLY A 473 -25.56 -5.22 0.31
CA GLY A 473 -25.57 -5.22 -1.17
C GLY A 473 -25.84 -6.57 -1.85
N LEU A 474 -25.74 -7.68 -1.12
CA LEU A 474 -25.92 -9.06 -1.65
C LEU A 474 -27.30 -9.66 -1.34
N LEU A 475 -28.18 -8.93 -0.63
CA LEU A 475 -29.48 -9.44 -0.15
C LEU A 475 -30.69 -9.03 -1.02
N HIS A 476 -30.46 -8.37 -2.15
CA HIS A 476 -31.50 -8.05 -3.13
C HIS A 476 -31.21 -8.69 -4.50
N GLU A 477 -31.15 -10.02 -4.53
CA GLU A 477 -31.41 -10.83 -5.74
C GLU A 477 -32.41 -11.95 -5.44
#